data_AF-A0A9D9VQG6-F1
#
_entry.id   AF-A0A9D9VQG6-F1
#
_cell.length_a   1.000
_cell.length_b   1.000
_cell.length_c   1.000
_cell.angle_alpha   90.00
_cell.angle_beta   90.00
_cell.angle_gamma   90.00
#
_symmetry.space_group_name_H-M   'P 1'
#
loop_
_entity.id
_entity.type
_entity.pdbx_description
1 polymer ?
#
loop_
_entity_poly.entity_id
_entity_poly.type
_entity_poly.pdbx_seq_one_letter_code
_entity_poly.pdbx_strand_id
1 'polypeptide(L)'
;MNTIQKINGIFLVSYVSGVMSLYAADANAILKVMVEELLSPLYQGVAAFSVVYFLYGAAKFIYDMNHPEEKNTGKQHLLWGSIGVFIILSVGGILSIFTSMFGSLGFN
;
A
#
# COMPACT_ATOMS: atom_id res chain seq x y z
N MET A 1 41.34 37.09 6.65
CA MET A 1 39.96 36.66 6.96
C MET A 1 40.01 35.70 8.13
N ASN A 2 39.48 36.10 9.28
CA ASN A 2 39.79 35.47 10.56
C ASN A 2 39.05 34.13 10.72
N THR A 3 39.74 33.11 11.22
CA THR A 3 39.26 31.73 11.38
C THR A 3 37.92 31.62 12.12
N ILE A 4 37.65 32.54 13.05
CA ILE A 4 36.36 32.66 13.77
C ILE A 4 35.17 32.89 12.82
N GLN A 5 35.35 33.69 11.76
CA GLN A 5 34.27 33.97 10.79
C GLN A 5 33.90 32.74 9.96
N LYS A 6 34.89 31.89 9.64
CA LYS A 6 34.66 30.62 8.93
C LYS A 6 33.89 29.63 9.81
N ILE A 7 34.25 29.55 11.09
CA ILE A 7 33.59 28.68 12.06
C ILE A 7 32.12 29.10 12.25
N ASN A 8 31.86 30.39 12.47
CA ASN A 8 30.49 30.90 12.61
C ASN A 8 29.65 30.68 11.34
N GLY A 9 30.23 30.83 10.15
CA GLY A 9 29.55 30.56 8.88
C GLY A 9 29.13 29.10 8.72
N ILE A 10 29.96 28.14 9.14
CA ILE A 10 29.63 26.71 9.07
C ILE A 10 28.45 26.37 9.97
N PHE A 11 28.42 26.91 11.20
CA PHE A 11 27.29 26.70 12.11
C PHE A 11 26.00 27.27 11.50
N LEU A 12 26.01 28.50 10.99
CA LEU A 12 24.83 29.12 10.38
C LEU A 12 24.30 28.31 9.18
N VAL A 13 25.17 27.81 8.31
CA VAL A 13 24.78 26.96 7.18
C VAL A 13 24.16 25.64 7.67
N SER A 14 24.75 25.01 8.70
CA SER A 14 24.20 23.79 9.30
C SER A 14 22.84 24.03 9.95
N TYR A 15 22.67 25.11 10.74
CA TYR A 15 21.38 25.48 11.33
C TYR A 15 20.33 25.74 10.24
N VAL A 16 20.64 26.56 9.23
CA VAL A 16 19.70 26.88 8.14
C VAL A 16 19.34 25.63 7.33
N SER A 17 20.31 24.76 7.01
CA SER A 17 20.04 23.49 6.31
C SER A 17 19.16 22.54 7.14
N GLY A 18 19.37 22.47 8.46
CA GLY A 18 18.54 21.71 9.39
C GLY A 18 17.10 22.21 9.42
N VAL A 19 16.89 23.53 9.54
CA VAL A 19 15.54 24.13 9.56
C VAL A 19 14.83 23.97 8.21
N MET A 20 15.56 24.08 7.08
CA MET A 20 15.02 23.85 5.74
C MET A 20 14.61 22.39 5.51
N SER A 21 15.35 21.42 6.08
CA SER A 21 15.01 20.00 5.99
C SER A 21 13.75 19.64 6.77
N LEU A 22 13.49 20.33 7.88
CA LEU A 22 12.26 20.20 8.67
C LEU A 22 11.05 20.77 7.91
N TYR A 23 11.21 21.89 7.19
CA TYR A 23 10.13 22.52 6.41
C TYR A 23 9.78 21.76 5.11
N ALA A 24 10.76 21.08 4.50
CA ALA A 24 10.54 20.23 3.32
C ALA A 24 9.85 18.89 3.67
N ALA A 25 9.78 18.53 4.96
CA ALA A 25 9.29 17.25 5.42
C ALA A 25 7.77 17.20 5.68
N ASP A 26 7.02 18.30 5.65
CA ASP A 26 5.65 18.28 6.20
C ASP A 26 4.64 17.47 5.37
N ALA A 27 4.48 17.72 4.07
CA ALA A 27 3.47 17.00 3.27
C ALA A 27 3.95 15.62 2.81
N ASN A 28 5.19 15.52 2.33
CA ASN A 28 5.73 14.27 1.81
C ASN A 28 5.98 13.23 2.91
N ALA A 29 6.37 13.64 4.13
CA ALA A 29 6.54 12.68 5.22
C ALA A 29 5.21 12.15 5.73
N ILE A 30 4.17 12.99 5.83
CA ILE A 30 2.82 12.54 6.22
C ILE A 30 2.27 11.56 5.18
N LEU A 31 2.39 11.87 3.89
CA LEU A 31 1.95 10.96 2.83
C LEU A 31 2.73 9.65 2.83
N LYS A 32 4.06 9.70 3.04
CA LYS A 32 4.92 8.51 3.10
C LYS A 32 4.52 7.60 4.27
N VAL A 33 4.34 8.16 5.46
CA VAL A 33 3.91 7.39 6.64
C VAL A 33 2.52 6.78 6.40
N MET A 34 1.56 7.52 5.85
CA MET A 34 0.22 6.98 5.58
C MET A 34 0.23 5.84 4.54
N VAL A 35 1.02 5.95 3.48
CA VAL A 35 1.04 4.92 2.43
C VAL A 35 1.88 3.71 2.84
N GLU A 36 3.08 3.92 3.36
CA GLU A 36 4.01 2.84 3.66
C GLU A 36 3.66 2.10 4.96
N GLU A 37 3.26 2.82 6.01
CA GLU A 37 3.02 2.22 7.33
C GLU A 37 1.56 1.77 7.53
N LEU A 38 0.59 2.38 6.85
CA LEU A 38 -0.82 2.03 7.03
C LEU A 38 -1.39 1.25 5.83
N LEU A 39 -1.25 1.78 4.61
CA LEU A 39 -1.90 1.19 3.43
C LEU A 39 -1.26 -0.15 3.03
N SER A 40 0.07 -0.24 3.02
CA SER A 40 0.79 -1.45 2.62
C SER A 40 0.46 -2.68 3.47
N PRO A 41 0.56 -2.65 4.82
CA PRO A 41 0.22 -3.80 5.65
C PRO A 41 -1.28 -4.12 5.62
N LEU A 42 -2.15 -3.10 5.53
CA LEU A 42 -3.59 -3.31 5.38
C LEU A 42 -3.92 -4.03 4.06
N TYR A 43 -3.33 -3.60 2.94
CA TYR A 43 -3.50 -4.24 1.64
C TYR A 43 -3.06 -5.70 1.67
N GLN A 44 -1.88 -5.99 2.23
CA GLN A 44 -1.39 -7.37 2.39
C GLN A 44 -2.31 -8.21 3.27
N GLY A 45 -2.84 -7.63 4.36
CA GLY A 45 -3.81 -8.30 5.23
C GLY A 45 -5.11 -8.65 4.51
N VAL A 46 -5.69 -7.70 3.78
CA VAL A 46 -6.93 -7.93 3.01
C VAL A 46 -6.69 -8.89 1.85
N ALA A 47 -5.52 -8.85 1.21
CA ALA A 47 -5.14 -9.80 0.17
C ALA A 47 -5.09 -11.24 0.70
N ALA A 48 -4.41 -11.47 1.83
CA ALA A 48 -4.33 -12.77 2.46
C ALA A 48 -5.74 -13.28 2.86
N PHE A 49 -6.54 -12.43 3.51
CA PHE A 49 -7.91 -12.79 3.90
C PHE A 49 -8.79 -13.11 2.69
N SER A 50 -8.72 -12.31 1.63
CA SER A 50 -9.54 -12.51 0.42
C SER A 50 -9.22 -13.83 -0.27
N VAL A 51 -7.94 -14.19 -0.39
CA VAL A 51 -7.53 -15.48 -0.99
C VAL A 51 -8.04 -16.64 -0.13
N VAL A 52 -7.89 -16.57 1.19
CA VAL A 52 -8.40 -17.62 2.10
C VAL A 52 -9.92 -17.76 1.98
N TYR A 53 -10.66 -16.64 1.98
CA TYR A 53 -12.11 -16.66 1.86
C TYR A 53 -12.57 -17.19 0.49
N PHE A 54 -11.86 -16.84 -0.59
CA PHE A 54 -12.12 -17.39 -1.92
C PHE A 54 -11.92 -18.90 -1.97
N LEU A 55 -10.82 -19.41 -1.41
CA LEU A 55 -10.57 -20.85 -1.33
C LEU A 55 -11.63 -21.59 -0.49
N TYR A 56 -12.04 -21.00 0.64
CA TYR A 56 -13.14 -21.52 1.44
C TYR A 56 -14.45 -21.56 0.65
N GLY A 57 -14.80 -20.47 -0.04
CA GLY A 57 -15.98 -20.39 -0.89
C GLY A 57 -15.96 -21.42 -2.02
N ALA A 58 -14.80 -21.66 -2.64
CA ALA A 58 -14.62 -22.68 -3.67
C ALA A 58 -14.80 -24.10 -3.12
N ALA A 59 -14.16 -24.42 -1.99
CA ALA A 59 -14.30 -25.71 -1.34
C ALA A 59 -15.75 -25.99 -0.91
N LYS A 60 -16.41 -24.99 -0.29
CA LYS A 60 -17.80 -25.07 0.11
C LYS A 60 -18.74 -25.22 -1.09
N PHE A 61 -18.51 -24.46 -2.17
CA PHE A 61 -19.27 -24.60 -3.40
C PHE A 61 -19.21 -26.04 -3.95
N ILE A 62 -18.02 -26.66 -3.97
CA ILE A 62 -17.83 -28.04 -4.43
C ILE A 62 -18.54 -29.04 -3.51
N TYR A 63 -18.42 -28.87 -2.19
CA TYR A 63 -19.09 -29.72 -1.20
C TYR A 63 -20.62 -29.65 -1.31
N ASP A 64 -21.16 -28.44 -1.48
CA ASP A 64 -22.59 -28.17 -1.57
C ASP A 64 -23.19 -28.58 -2.94
N MET A 65 -22.39 -28.98 -3.94
CA MET A 65 -22.87 -29.31 -5.29
C MET A 65 -23.94 -30.41 -5.32
N ASN A 66 -23.87 -31.35 -4.37
CA ASN A 66 -24.79 -32.49 -4.28
C ASN A 66 -26.05 -32.19 -3.45
N HIS A 67 -26.12 -31.05 -2.77
CA HIS A 67 -27.24 -30.64 -1.93
C HIS A 67 -27.92 -29.40 -2.56
N PRO A 68 -29.06 -29.55 -3.25
CA PRO A 68 -29.66 -28.46 -4.02
C PRO A 68 -30.05 -27.24 -3.19
N GLU A 69 -30.33 -27.40 -1.90
CA GLU A 69 -30.61 -26.29 -0.96
C GLU A 69 -29.34 -25.51 -0.57
N GLU A 70 -28.22 -26.21 -0.32
CA GLU A 70 -26.96 -25.61 0.14
C GLU A 70 -26.12 -25.04 -1.01
N LYS A 71 -26.35 -25.52 -2.24
CA LYS A 71 -25.66 -25.08 -3.46
C LYS A 71 -25.69 -23.56 -3.66
N ASN A 72 -26.80 -22.90 -3.30
CA ASN A 72 -26.90 -21.44 -3.42
C ASN A 72 -26.01 -20.71 -2.40
N THR A 73 -25.85 -21.26 -1.20
CA THR A 73 -24.98 -20.72 -0.16
C THR A 73 -23.51 -20.85 -0.55
N GLY A 74 -23.08 -22.01 -1.03
CA GLY A 74 -21.72 -22.21 -1.54
C GLY A 74 -21.38 -21.25 -2.70
N LYS A 75 -22.31 -21.04 -3.64
CA LYS A 75 -22.16 -20.04 -4.72
C LYS A 75 -21.97 -18.62 -4.20
N GLN A 76 -22.76 -18.21 -3.20
CA GLN A 76 -22.66 -16.88 -2.62
C GLN A 76 -21.29 -16.65 -1.97
N HIS A 77 -20.78 -17.62 -1.20
CA HIS A 77 -19.44 -17.50 -0.59
C HIS A 77 -18.33 -17.43 -1.63
N LEU A 78 -18.41 -18.23 -2.70
CA LEU A 78 -17.46 -18.16 -3.82
C LEU A 78 -17.49 -16.78 -4.50
N LEU A 79 -18.69 -16.23 -4.74
CA LEU A 79 -18.85 -14.90 -5.34
C LEU A 79 -18.22 -13.80 -4.49
N TRP A 80 -18.50 -13.78 -3.19
CA TRP A 80 -17.92 -12.80 -2.26
C TRP A 80 -16.39 -12.88 -2.21
N GLY A 81 -15.82 -14.10 -2.20
CA GLY A 81 -14.38 -14.29 -2.27
C GLY A 81 -13.77 -13.82 -3.60
N SER A 82 -14.45 -14.11 -4.71
CA SER A 82 -13.98 -13.74 -6.05
C SER A 82 -13.98 -12.22 -6.23
N ILE A 83 -14.97 -11.51 -5.69
CA ILE A 83 -15.01 -10.04 -5.66
C ILE A 83 -13.82 -9.49 -4.86
N GLY A 84 -13.51 -10.08 -3.70
CA GLY A 84 -12.35 -9.68 -2.90
C GLY A 84 -11.03 -9.82 -3.66
N VAL A 85 -10.81 -10.97 -4.30
CA VAL A 85 -9.62 -11.20 -5.13
C VAL A 85 -9.56 -10.23 -6.32
N PHE A 86 -10.70 -9.97 -6.97
CA PHE A 86 -10.77 -9.02 -8.07
C PHE A 86 -10.36 -7.60 -7.67
N ILE A 87 -10.80 -7.12 -6.49
CA ILE A 87 -10.41 -5.80 -5.96
C ILE A 87 -8.88 -5.76 -5.73
N ILE A 88 -8.32 -6.80 -5.12
CA ILE A 88 -6.88 -6.86 -4.82
C ILE A 88 -6.03 -6.86 -6.10
N LEU A 89 -6.45 -7.61 -7.12
CA LEU A 89 -5.80 -7.62 -8.43
C LEU A 89 -5.92 -6.26 -9.14
N SER A 90 -7.09 -5.61 -9.04
CA SER A 90 -7.31 -4.29 -9.63
C SER A 90 -6.40 -3.24 -8.98
N VAL A 91 -6.35 -3.21 -7.65
CA VAL A 91 -5.48 -2.30 -6.89
C VAL A 91 -4.01 -2.57 -7.20
N GLY A 92 -3.56 -3.83 -7.17
CA GLY A 92 -2.18 -4.19 -7.48
C GLY A 92 -1.78 -3.84 -8.92
N GLY A 93 -2.69 -4.06 -9.87
CA GLY A 93 -2.51 -3.66 -11.26
C GLY A 93 -2.36 -2.14 -11.42
N ILE A 94 -3.25 -1.37 -10.80
CA ILE A 94 -3.17 0.10 -10.81
C ILE A 94 -1.86 0.57 -10.17
N LEU A 95 -1.49 0.05 -9.00
CA LEU A 95 -0.23 0.40 -8.34
C LEU A 95 0.97 0.12 -9.25
N SER A 96 1.00 -1.03 -9.95
CA SER A 96 2.10 -1.39 -10.86
C SER A 96 2.23 -0.43 -12.04
N ILE A 97 1.11 0.07 -12.58
CA ILE A 97 1.10 1.05 -13.68
C ILE A 97 1.63 2.39 -13.15
N PHE A 98 1.14 2.84 -11.99
CA PHE A 98 1.58 4.09 -11.38
C PHE A 98 3.08 4.06 -11.06
N THR A 99 3.58 3.00 -10.43
CA THR A 99 5.02 2.87 -10.13
C THR A 99 5.87 2.81 -11.39
N SER A 100 5.38 2.16 -12.45
CA SER A 100 6.09 2.11 -13.74
C SER A 100 6.14 3.48 -14.41
N MET A 101 5.03 4.24 -14.36
CA MET A 101 4.97 5.60 -14.92
C MET A 101 5.86 6.57 -14.15
N PHE A 102 5.77 6.62 -12.82
CA PHE A 102 6.57 7.55 -12.00
C PHE A 102 8.05 7.15 -11.94
N GLY A 103 8.35 5.84 -11.88
CA GLY A 103 9.72 5.32 -11.95
C GLY A 103 10.38 5.62 -13.31
N SER A 104 9.62 5.55 -14.40
CA SER A 104 10.11 5.93 -15.74
C SER A 104 10.34 7.43 -15.90
N LEU A 105 9.73 8.27 -15.05
CA LEU A 105 9.86 9.73 -15.08
C LEU A 105 10.99 10.26 -14.17
N GLY A 106 11.72 9.38 -13.48
CA GLY A 106 12.87 9.76 -12.65
C GLY A 106 12.51 10.28 -11.25
N PHE A 107 11.27 10.10 -10.80
CA PHE A 107 10.89 10.29 -9.40
C PHE A 107 11.21 9.01 -8.63
N ASN A 108 12.42 8.91 -8.09
CA ASN A 108 12.85 7.89 -7.12
C ASN A 108 13.11 8.59 -5.79
#